data_AF-C8N6V1-F1
#
_entry.id   AF-C8N6V1-F1
#
_cell.length_a   1.000
_cell.length_b   1.000
_cell.length_c   1.000
_cell.angle_alpha   90.00
_cell.angle_beta   90.00
_cell.angle_gamma   90.00
#
_symmetry.space_group_name_H-M   'P 1'
#
loop_
_entity.id
_entity.type
_entity.pdbx_description
1 polymer ?
#
loop_
_entity_poly.entity_id
_entity_poly.type
_entity_poly.pdbx_seq_one_letter_code
_entity_poly.pdbx_strand_id
1 'polypeptide(L)'
;MHSDFATSEFKALVLGYQKVIDARAYGGVYYLKDNKRWIFNLPALSRALGISTPQEFAAAGYAIEDYLLYNHMSIEEMVVAVFGKDSPEYEKYCHAFAAEDDYNDEDFDFDDGLASVMCDIYEINGGDGSGDVYIGDGTWVSADGSYRCR
;
A
#
# COMPACT_ATOMS: atom_id res chain seq x y z
N MET A 1 9.96 9.91 7.89
CA MET A 1 9.15 10.16 6.68
C MET A 1 7.73 9.71 7.00
N HIS A 2 6.74 10.60 6.91
CA HIS A 2 5.33 10.18 6.95
C HIS A 2 5.03 9.60 5.57
N SER A 3 4.69 8.32 5.50
CA SER A 3 3.96 7.80 4.35
C SER A 3 2.62 8.51 4.31
N ASP A 4 2.18 9.00 3.15
CA ASP A 4 0.79 9.42 2.99
C ASP A 4 -0.13 8.20 3.21
N PHE A 5 -1.41 8.51 3.45
CA PHE A 5 -2.40 7.50 3.83
C PHE A 5 -2.60 6.44 2.75
N ALA A 6 -2.68 6.84 1.47
CA ALA A 6 -2.90 5.93 0.35
C ALA A 6 -1.70 4.98 0.16
N THR A 7 -0.47 5.50 0.23
CA THR A 7 0.72 4.65 0.25
C THR A 7 0.70 3.67 1.43
N SER A 8 0.23 4.08 2.62
CA SER A 8 0.11 3.16 3.76
C SER A 8 -0.98 2.09 3.58
N GLU A 9 -2.09 2.43 2.90
CA GLU A 9 -3.14 1.46 2.52
C GLU A 9 -2.61 0.44 1.51
N PHE A 10 -1.85 0.88 0.51
CA PHE A 10 -1.18 -0.01 -0.45
C PHE A 10 -0.35 -1.07 0.27
N LYS A 11 0.46 -0.64 1.25
CA LYS A 11 1.30 -1.55 2.04
C LYS A 11 0.47 -2.58 2.81
N ALA A 12 -0.64 -2.16 3.41
CA ALA A 12 -1.53 -3.08 4.11
C ALA A 12 -2.09 -4.14 3.16
N LEU A 13 -2.57 -3.74 1.98
CA LEU A 13 -3.14 -4.64 0.99
C LEU A 13 -2.10 -5.64 0.45
N VAL A 14 -0.91 -5.17 0.09
CA VAL A 14 0.20 -6.03 -0.39
C VAL A 14 0.61 -7.07 0.66
N LEU A 15 0.56 -6.73 1.95
CA LEU A 15 0.84 -7.67 3.04
C LEU A 15 -0.32 -8.65 3.33
N GLY A 16 -1.42 -8.57 2.59
CA GLY A 16 -2.59 -9.43 2.74
C GLY A 16 -3.56 -8.98 3.85
N TYR A 17 -3.51 -7.73 4.29
CA TYR A 17 -4.53 -7.22 5.22
C TYR A 17 -5.82 -6.92 4.48
N GLN A 18 -6.94 -7.29 5.10
CA GLN A 18 -8.26 -7.03 4.56
C GLN A 18 -8.83 -5.73 5.12
N LYS A 19 -9.44 -4.93 4.23
CA LYS A 19 -10.15 -3.70 4.58
C LYS A 19 -11.40 -4.03 5.40
N VAL A 20 -11.58 -3.34 6.53
CA VAL A 20 -12.76 -3.44 7.38
C VAL A 20 -13.35 -2.06 7.62
N ILE A 21 -14.60 -1.87 7.20
CA ILE A 21 -15.34 -0.63 7.40
C ILE A 21 -15.84 -0.59 8.85
N ASP A 22 -15.43 0.43 9.60
CA ASP A 22 -15.92 0.71 10.95
C ASP A 22 -15.94 2.23 11.16
N ALA A 23 -17.14 2.79 11.33
CA ALA A 23 -17.32 4.23 11.54
C ALA A 23 -16.60 4.79 12.77
N ARG A 24 -16.16 3.92 13.69
CA ARG A 24 -15.38 4.30 14.88
C ARG A 24 -13.87 4.30 14.62
N ALA A 25 -13.42 3.72 13.51
CA ALA A 25 -12.02 3.73 13.11
C ALA A 25 -11.65 5.10 12.52
N TYR A 26 -10.36 5.44 12.60
CA TYR A 26 -9.82 6.64 11.96
C TYR A 26 -10.02 6.52 10.43
N GLY A 27 -10.64 7.52 9.81
CA GLY A 27 -11.00 7.45 8.39
C GLY A 27 -12.14 6.48 8.07
N GLY A 28 -12.85 5.93 9.08
CA GLY A 28 -13.96 5.00 8.89
C GLY A 28 -13.54 3.58 8.49
N VAL A 29 -12.23 3.29 8.51
CA VAL A 29 -11.68 2.02 8.05
C VAL A 29 -10.48 1.58 8.89
N TYR A 30 -10.29 0.28 9.04
CA TYR A 30 -9.02 -0.32 9.47
C TYR A 30 -8.71 -1.56 8.65
N TYR A 31 -7.47 -2.05 8.76
CA TYR A 31 -6.97 -3.19 7.99
C TYR A 31 -6.54 -4.29 8.94
N LEU A 32 -7.00 -5.52 8.71
CA LEU A 32 -6.85 -6.65 9.62
C LEU A 32 -6.22 -7.87 8.93
N LYS A 33 -5.23 -8.47 9.57
CA LYS A 33 -4.61 -9.75 9.19
C LYS A 33 -4.25 -10.51 10.47
N ASP A 34 -4.62 -11.79 10.57
CA ASP A 34 -4.30 -12.63 11.74
C ASP A 34 -4.65 -11.99 13.10
N ASN A 35 -5.82 -11.35 13.19
CA ASN A 35 -6.28 -10.56 14.36
C ASN A 35 -5.37 -9.39 14.77
N LYS A 36 -4.41 -9.01 13.94
CA LYS A 36 -3.56 -7.84 14.13
C LYS A 36 -4.00 -6.71 13.18
N ARG A 37 -4.10 -5.50 13.72
CA ARG A 37 -4.48 -4.30 12.97
C ARG A 37 -3.24 -3.62 12.39
N TRP A 38 -3.33 -3.19 11.13
CA TRP A 38 -2.30 -2.37 10.49
C TRP A 38 -2.14 -1.02 11.22
N ILE A 39 -0.92 -0.49 11.22
CA ILE A 39 -0.59 0.79 11.84
C ILE A 39 -0.33 1.80 10.73
N PHE A 40 -1.20 2.79 10.60
CA PHE A 40 -0.99 3.90 9.65
C PHE A 40 0.00 4.95 10.17
N ASN A 41 -0.04 5.21 11.47
CA ASN A 41 0.72 6.29 12.09
C ASN A 41 1.08 5.92 13.53
N LEU A 42 2.27 5.33 13.71
CA LEU A 42 2.73 4.86 15.02
C LEU A 42 2.81 6.00 16.07
N PRO A 43 3.35 7.21 15.77
CA PRO A 43 3.35 8.32 16.73
C PRO A 43 1.96 8.80 17.15
N ALA A 44 0.98 8.82 16.25
CA ALA A 44 -0.40 9.16 16.59
C ALA A 44 -1.05 8.08 17.45
N LEU A 45 -0.84 6.81 17.07
CA LEU A 45 -1.36 5.65 17.80
C LEU A 45 -0.79 5.55 19.22
N SER A 46 0.52 5.76 19.37
CA SER A 46 1.21 5.82 20.65
C SER A 46 0.56 6.83 21.60
N ARG A 47 0.31 8.05 21.12
CA ARG A 47 -0.35 9.11 21.90
C ARG A 47 -1.79 8.77 22.26
N ALA A 48 -2.54 8.15 21.35
CA ALA A 48 -3.93 7.79 21.56
C ALA A 48 -4.10 6.67 22.61
N LEU A 49 -3.18 5.71 22.63
CA LEU A 49 -3.24 4.56 23.54
C LEU A 49 -2.42 4.75 24.82
N GLY A 50 -1.54 5.74 24.87
CA GLY A 50 -0.63 5.94 26.01
C GLY A 50 0.44 4.85 26.15
N ILE A 51 0.83 4.22 25.05
CA ILE A 51 1.83 3.13 25.00
C ILE A 51 3.03 3.53 24.14
N SER A 52 4.19 2.95 24.39
CA SER A 52 5.44 3.37 23.73
C SER A 52 6.37 2.22 23.32
N THR A 53 6.08 0.98 23.71
CA THR A 53 6.94 -0.17 23.42
C THR A 53 6.30 -1.10 22.38
N PRO A 54 7.11 -1.76 21.53
CA PRO A 54 6.59 -2.74 20.57
C PRO A 54 5.74 -3.84 21.23
N GLN A 55 6.13 -4.32 22.41
CA GLN A 55 5.39 -5.34 23.15
C GLN A 55 3.98 -4.88 23.53
N GLU A 56 3.82 -3.61 23.91
CA GLU A 56 2.50 -3.05 24.21
C GLU A 56 1.62 -2.94 22.96
N PHE A 57 2.18 -2.54 21.81
CA PHE A 57 1.44 -2.50 20.54
C PHE A 57 0.99 -3.90 20.13
N ALA A 58 1.88 -4.89 20.22
CA ALA A 58 1.55 -6.28 19.95
C ALA A 58 0.45 -6.80 20.88
N ALA A 59 0.55 -6.52 22.20
CA ALA A 59 -0.47 -6.89 23.18
C ALA A 59 -1.81 -6.19 22.94
N ALA A 60 -1.80 -4.97 22.38
CA ALA A 60 -2.99 -4.25 21.95
C ALA A 60 -3.54 -4.71 20.59
N GLY A 61 -2.99 -5.77 19.99
CA GLY A 61 -3.47 -6.33 18.73
C GLY A 61 -3.12 -5.49 17.50
N TYR A 62 -1.96 -4.82 17.51
CA TYR A 62 -1.42 -4.11 16.35
C TYR A 62 -0.23 -4.86 15.76
N ALA A 63 -0.10 -4.80 14.44
CA ALA A 63 0.97 -5.42 13.68
C ALA A 63 2.25 -4.58 13.68
N ILE A 64 2.82 -4.38 14.86
CA ILE A 64 4.02 -3.55 15.03
C ILE A 64 5.24 -4.12 14.30
N GLU A 65 5.35 -5.44 14.19
CA GLU A 65 6.44 -6.12 13.49
C GLU A 65 6.42 -5.77 12.00
N ASP A 66 5.28 -5.96 11.33
CA ASP A 66 5.07 -5.56 9.93
C ASP A 66 5.31 -4.05 9.74
N TYR A 67 4.81 -3.21 10.65
CA TYR A 67 5.04 -1.76 10.57
C TYR A 67 6.54 -1.40 10.62
N LEU A 68 7.28 -1.95 11.58
CA LEU A 68 8.71 -1.66 11.71
C LEU A 68 9.50 -2.16 10.50
N LEU A 69 9.08 -3.29 9.92
CA LEU A 69 9.75 -3.89 8.78
C LEU A 69 9.46 -3.16 7.46
N TYR A 70 8.20 -2.81 7.16
CA TYR A 70 7.80 -2.38 5.81
C TYR A 70 7.43 -0.89 5.69
N ASN A 71 7.10 -0.20 6.79
CA ASN A 71 6.55 1.15 6.70
C ASN A 71 7.52 2.18 6.07
N HIS A 72 8.83 1.93 6.12
CA HIS A 72 9.85 2.81 5.57
C HIS A 72 10.25 2.50 4.12
N MET A 73 9.82 1.36 3.57
CA MET A 73 10.15 0.93 2.22
C MET A 73 9.37 1.73 1.17
N SER A 74 9.92 1.90 -0.02
CA SER A 74 9.15 2.33 -1.20
C SER A 74 8.16 1.25 -1.64
N ILE A 75 7.31 1.56 -2.62
CA ILE A 75 6.39 0.58 -3.21
C ILE A 75 7.16 -0.60 -3.81
N GLU A 76 8.16 -0.32 -4.65
CA GLU A 76 8.99 -1.35 -5.27
C GLU A 76 9.73 -2.20 -4.25
N GLU A 77 10.43 -1.57 -3.30
CA GLU A 77 11.18 -2.26 -2.25
C GLU A 77 10.28 -3.25 -1.48
N MET A 78 9.03 -2.84 -1.24
CA MET A 78 8.05 -3.66 -0.56
C MET A 78 7.57 -4.85 -1.40
N VAL A 79 7.24 -4.64 -2.68
CA VAL A 79 6.83 -5.72 -3.59
C VAL A 79 7.96 -6.75 -3.70
N VAL A 80 9.21 -6.30 -3.85
CA VAL A 80 10.40 -7.17 -3.88
C VAL A 80 10.58 -7.91 -2.56
N ALA A 81 10.40 -7.25 -1.41
CA ALA A 81 10.56 -7.87 -0.09
C ALA A 81 9.49 -8.92 0.21
N VAL A 82 8.26 -8.73 -0.28
CA VAL A 82 7.12 -9.62 0.01
C VAL A 82 7.07 -10.79 -0.97
N PHE A 83 7.22 -10.54 -2.27
CA PHE A 83 7.03 -11.55 -3.31
C PHE A 83 8.35 -12.03 -3.94
N GLY A 84 9.38 -11.18 -3.95
CA GLY A 84 10.64 -11.42 -4.64
C GLY A 84 10.66 -10.83 -6.05
N LYS A 85 11.83 -10.36 -6.49
CA LYS A 85 12.03 -9.71 -7.80
C LYS A 85 11.71 -10.59 -9.03
N ASP A 86 11.73 -11.90 -8.86
CA ASP A 86 11.52 -12.88 -9.94
C ASP A 86 10.11 -13.51 -9.84
N SER A 87 9.21 -12.90 -9.05
CA SER A 87 7.86 -13.41 -8.83
C SER A 87 6.87 -12.91 -9.88
N PRO A 88 5.83 -13.71 -10.22
CA PRO A 88 4.72 -13.24 -11.03
C PRO A 88 4.02 -12.01 -10.44
N GLU A 89 4.03 -11.86 -9.12
CA GLU A 89 3.47 -10.69 -8.43
C GLU A 89 4.32 -9.44 -8.68
N TYR A 90 5.65 -9.53 -8.62
CA TYR A 90 6.53 -8.41 -9.01
C TYR A 90 6.30 -8.04 -10.47
N GLU A 91 6.19 -9.04 -11.33
CA GLU A 91 5.86 -8.85 -12.74
C GLU A 91 4.52 -8.12 -12.88
N LYS A 92 3.45 -8.63 -12.25
CA LYS A 92 2.10 -8.04 -12.28
C LYS A 92 2.06 -6.60 -11.74
N TYR A 93 2.77 -6.35 -10.64
CA TYR A 93 2.66 -5.11 -9.88
C TYR A 93 3.63 -4.03 -10.33
N CYS A 94 4.84 -4.41 -10.76
CA CYS A 94 5.91 -3.47 -11.05
C CYS A 94 6.34 -3.47 -12.53
N HIS A 95 5.61 -4.12 -13.44
CA HIS A 95 6.03 -4.29 -14.84
C HIS A 95 6.35 -2.99 -15.57
N ALA A 96 7.43 -3.03 -16.35
CA ALA A 96 7.84 -1.94 -17.22
C ALA A 96 7.00 -1.97 -18.50
N PHE A 97 6.07 -1.03 -18.66
CA PHE A 97 5.26 -0.83 -19.87
C PHE A 97 6.11 -0.99 -21.14
N ALA A 98 5.84 -2.01 -21.95
CA ALA A 98 6.23 -1.99 -23.35
C ALA A 98 5.23 -1.10 -24.10
N ALA A 99 5.70 -0.36 -25.11
CA ALA A 99 4.85 0.53 -25.91
C ALA A 99 3.70 -0.18 -26.68
N GLU A 100 3.59 -1.51 -26.55
CA GLU A 100 2.64 -2.37 -27.26
C GLU A 100 1.68 -3.11 -26.31
N ASP A 101 1.71 -2.81 -25.01
CA ASP A 101 0.76 -3.39 -24.04
C ASP A 101 -0.62 -2.76 -24.25
N ASP A 102 -1.39 -3.36 -25.15
CA ASP A 102 -2.81 -3.09 -25.40
C ASP A 102 -3.61 -3.67 -24.23
N TYR A 103 -3.91 -2.83 -23.24
CA TYR A 103 -4.66 -3.24 -22.05
C TYR A 103 -6.07 -3.66 -22.45
N ASN A 104 -6.29 -4.97 -22.49
CA ASN A 104 -7.63 -5.51 -22.49
C ASN A 104 -8.07 -5.58 -21.01
N ASP A 105 -9.17 -4.91 -20.66
CA ASP A 105 -9.75 -4.80 -19.30
C ASP A 105 -10.02 -6.16 -18.61
N GLU A 106 -9.75 -7.30 -19.26
CA GLU A 106 -10.06 -8.65 -18.80
C GLU A 106 -8.88 -9.39 -18.12
N ASP A 107 -7.65 -8.87 -18.17
CA ASP A 107 -6.45 -9.63 -17.71
C ASP A 107 -5.91 -9.23 -16.32
N PHE A 108 -6.47 -8.20 -15.68
CA PHE A 108 -6.02 -7.75 -14.36
C PHE A 108 -7.12 -7.86 -13.30
N ASP A 109 -7.19 -9.03 -12.65
CA ASP A 109 -7.78 -9.15 -11.31
C ASP A 109 -6.82 -8.50 -10.29
N PHE A 110 -6.67 -7.16 -10.32
CA PHE A 110 -6.34 -6.48 -9.07
C PHE A 110 -7.50 -6.78 -8.10
N ASP A 111 -7.20 -7.04 -6.82
CA ASP A 111 -8.27 -6.84 -5.83
C ASP A 111 -8.73 -5.40 -6.02
N ASP A 112 -10.01 -5.15 -6.32
CA ASP A 112 -10.57 -3.82 -6.63
C ASP A 112 -10.07 -2.75 -5.64
N GLY A 113 -9.75 -3.16 -4.41
CA GLY A 113 -9.14 -2.31 -3.40
C GLY A 113 -7.73 -1.78 -3.74
N LEU A 114 -6.85 -2.57 -4.34
CA LEU A 114 -5.47 -2.15 -4.63
C LEU A 114 -5.41 -1.19 -5.81
N ALA A 115 -6.12 -1.47 -6.90
CA ALA A 115 -6.22 -0.55 -8.04
C ALA A 115 -6.84 0.79 -7.61
N SER A 116 -7.90 0.77 -6.80
CA SER A 116 -8.50 1.98 -6.23
C SER A 116 -7.50 2.80 -5.42
N VAL A 117 -6.68 2.16 -4.59
CA VAL A 117 -5.65 2.87 -3.80
C VAL A 117 -4.57 3.47 -4.70
N MET A 118 -4.19 2.79 -5.79
CA MET A 118 -3.23 3.34 -6.74
C MET A 118 -3.80 4.54 -7.51
N CYS A 119 -5.09 4.53 -7.86
CA CYS A 119 -5.76 5.72 -8.40
C CYS A 119 -5.72 6.89 -7.42
N ASP A 120 -5.96 6.66 -6.12
CA ASP A 120 -5.84 7.71 -5.10
C ASP A 120 -4.41 8.27 -5.03
N ILE A 121 -3.39 7.40 -5.12
CA ILE A 121 -1.98 7.81 -5.18
C ILE A 121 -1.71 8.65 -6.44
N TYR A 122 -2.25 8.27 -7.60
CA TYR A 122 -2.14 9.04 -8.85
C TYR A 122 -2.72 10.45 -8.68
N GLU A 123 -3.94 10.57 -8.15
CA GLU A 123 -4.61 11.86 -7.95
C GLU A 123 -3.87 12.76 -6.94
N ILE A 124 -3.43 12.20 -5.81
CA ILE A 124 -2.70 12.95 -4.77
C ILE A 124 -1.38 13.53 -5.31
N ASN A 125 -0.76 12.85 -6.27
CA ASN A 125 0.49 13.31 -6.89
C ASN A 125 0.29 14.20 -8.12
N GLY A 126 -0.94 14.66 -8.38
CA GLY A 126 -1.25 15.67 -9.39
C GLY A 126 -1.56 15.10 -10.77
N GLY A 127 -1.99 13.85 -10.84
CA GLY A 127 -2.51 13.25 -12.07
C GLY A 127 -3.72 14.02 -12.62
N ASP A 128 -3.79 14.15 -13.93
CA ASP A 128 -4.81 14.94 -14.64
C ASP A 128 -5.80 14.07 -15.45
N GLY A 129 -5.71 12.75 -15.29
CA GLY A 129 -6.48 11.76 -16.03
C GLY A 129 -5.78 11.29 -17.32
N SER A 130 -4.53 11.69 -17.55
CA SER A 130 -3.72 11.21 -18.67
C SER A 130 -2.28 10.90 -18.26
N GLY A 131 -1.69 9.90 -18.91
CA GLY A 131 -0.30 9.51 -18.70
C GLY A 131 0.01 9.02 -17.28
N ASP A 132 1.29 9.08 -16.91
CA ASP A 132 1.79 8.54 -15.64
C ASP A 132 2.41 9.63 -14.78
N VAL A 133 2.22 9.48 -13.47
CA VAL A 133 2.79 10.37 -12.45
C VAL A 133 3.93 9.66 -11.75
N TYR A 134 5.07 10.33 -11.65
CA TYR A 134 6.22 9.84 -10.89
C TYR A 134 6.02 10.12 -9.40
N ILE A 135 6.06 9.08 -8.57
CA ILE A 135 5.79 9.18 -7.13
C ILE A 135 7.03 9.00 -6.26
N GLY A 136 8.20 8.82 -6.87
CA GLY A 136 9.48 8.60 -6.19
C GLY A 136 9.99 7.18 -6.32
N ASP A 137 11.27 6.97 -5.94
CA ASP A 137 11.92 5.67 -5.87
C ASP A 137 11.71 4.77 -7.09
N GLY A 138 11.79 5.34 -8.30
CA GLY A 138 11.62 4.58 -9.54
C GLY A 138 10.19 4.10 -9.80
N THR A 139 9.18 4.61 -9.08
CA THR A 139 7.79 4.20 -9.25
C THR A 139 6.98 5.25 -10.02
N TRP A 140 6.21 4.81 -11.01
CA TRP A 140 5.22 5.62 -11.73
C TRP A 140 3.85 4.97 -11.65
N VAL A 141 2.80 5.77 -11.51
CA VAL A 141 1.40 5.32 -11.40
C VAL A 141 0.58 5.96 -12.50
N SER A 142 -0.37 5.22 -13.06
CA SER A 142 -1.27 5.63 -14.14
C SER A 142 -2.69 5.87 -13.62
N ALA A 143 -3.52 6.54 -14.43
CA ALA A 143 -4.88 6.96 -14.03
C ALA A 143 -5.85 5.79 -13.78
N ASP A 144 -5.56 4.61 -14.34
CA ASP A 144 -6.34 3.37 -14.15
C ASP A 144 -5.91 2.56 -12.91
N GLY A 145 -4.93 3.06 -12.15
CA GLY A 145 -4.39 2.38 -10.97
C GLY A 145 -3.29 1.37 -11.29
N SER A 146 -2.89 1.22 -12.55
CA SER A 146 -1.68 0.49 -12.90
C SER A 146 -0.43 1.28 -12.48
N TYR A 147 0.68 0.58 -12.25
CA TYR A 147 1.95 1.21 -11.91
C TYR A 147 3.14 0.37 -12.37
N ARG A 148 4.30 1.03 -12.47
CA ARG A 148 5.58 0.41 -12.82
C ARG A 148 6.67 0.79 -11.83
N CYS A 149 7.65 -0.09 -11.70
CA CYS A 149 8.88 0.12 -10.94
C CYS A 149 10.09 0.01 -11.90
N ARG A 150 11.29 0.47 -11.51
CA ARG A 150 12.47 0.54 -12.41
C ARG A 150 13.66 -0.30 -11.95
#